data_AF-A0A2E6LF71-F1
#
_entry.id   AF-A0A2E6LF71-F1
#
_cell.length_a   1.000
_cell.length_b   1.000
_cell.length_c   1.000
_cell.angle_alpha   90.00
_cell.angle_beta   90.00
_cell.angle_gamma   90.00
#
_symmetry.space_group_name_H-M   'P 1'
#
loop_
_entity.id
_entity.type
_entity.pdbx_description
1 polymer ?
#
loop_
_entity_poly.entity_id
_entity_poly.type
_entity_poly.pdbx_seq_one_letter_code
_entity_poly.pdbx_strand_id
1 'polypeptide(L)'
;LLIELLYLVLIPVIIGMVIKYYFPEKATNSQPNIKKVFTVVTLILAIGVPIELNDVLVDIFKSSFIFVVLNLLTIFMGINLVSRISKISDEDRKGIIAEGTLQNFPIAAAVASLLGLNIITIVALSYFLISSILVGFYAVYKSRS
;
A
#
# COMPACT_ATOMS: atom_id res chain seq x y z
N LEU A 1 -16.15 4.28 -10.16
CA LEU A 1 -15.33 4.21 -8.93
C LEU A 1 -15.92 3.29 -7.84
N LEU A 2 -17.20 3.45 -7.45
CA LEU A 2 -17.83 2.64 -6.40
C LEU A 2 -17.99 1.15 -6.80
N ILE A 3 -18.34 0.89 -8.05
CA ILE A 3 -18.57 -0.47 -8.56
C ILE A 3 -17.26 -1.25 -8.62
N GLU A 4 -16.18 -0.62 -9.05
CA GLU A 4 -14.84 -1.20 -9.13
C GLU A 4 -14.32 -1.55 -7.72
N LEU A 5 -14.54 -0.68 -6.72
CA LEU A 5 -14.21 -0.98 -5.33
C LEU A 5 -15.03 -2.15 -4.75
N LEU A 6 -16.30 -2.27 -5.15
CA LEU A 6 -17.14 -3.42 -4.78
C LEU A 6 -16.53 -4.74 -5.28
N TYR A 7 -16.18 -4.80 -6.56
CA TYR A 7 -15.63 -6.01 -7.18
C TYR A 7 -14.20 -6.33 -6.76
N LEU A 8 -13.34 -5.31 -6.63
CA LEU A 8 -11.92 -5.52 -6.33
C LEU A 8 -11.64 -5.69 -4.84
N VAL A 9 -12.50 -5.13 -3.96
CA VAL A 9 -12.24 -5.10 -2.52
C VAL A 9 -13.32 -5.84 -1.75
N LEU A 10 -14.56 -5.34 -1.82
CA LEU A 10 -15.59 -5.77 -0.88
C LEU A 10 -15.99 -7.23 -1.07
N ILE A 11 -16.24 -7.65 -2.31
CA ILE A 11 -16.64 -9.02 -2.63
C ILE A 11 -15.53 -10.02 -2.21
N PRO A 12 -14.25 -9.86 -2.62
CA PRO A 12 -13.18 -10.74 -2.18
C PRO A 12 -12.99 -10.80 -0.66
N VAL A 13 -13.12 -9.64 0.03
CA VAL A 13 -13.00 -9.57 1.49
C VAL A 13 -14.15 -10.35 2.15
N ILE A 14 -15.39 -10.17 1.70
CA ILE A 14 -16.54 -10.93 2.21
C ILE A 14 -16.35 -12.43 1.98
N ILE A 15 -15.93 -12.84 0.78
CA ILE A 15 -15.65 -14.25 0.46
C ILE A 15 -14.58 -14.81 1.41
N GLY A 16 -13.48 -14.08 1.61
CA GLY A 16 -12.42 -14.47 2.53
C GLY A 16 -12.89 -14.60 3.98
N MET A 17 -13.75 -13.68 4.45
CA MET A 17 -14.35 -13.76 5.78
C MET A 17 -15.28 -14.97 5.92
N VAL A 18 -16.12 -15.24 4.92
CA VAL A 18 -17.01 -16.40 4.90
C VAL A 18 -16.21 -17.70 4.90
N ILE A 19 -15.18 -17.81 4.06
CA ILE A 19 -14.29 -18.98 4.03
C ILE A 19 -13.61 -19.19 5.39
N LYS A 20 -13.10 -18.11 6.01
CA LYS A 20 -12.47 -18.19 7.33
C LYS A 20 -13.45 -18.65 8.42
N TYR A 21 -14.70 -18.22 8.35
CA TYR A 21 -15.74 -18.62 9.30
C TYR A 21 -16.08 -20.10 9.20
N TYR A 22 -16.32 -20.62 7.99
CA TYR A 22 -16.70 -22.03 7.79
C TYR A 22 -15.52 -23.01 7.74
N PHE A 23 -14.32 -22.55 7.35
CA PHE A 23 -13.14 -23.38 7.17
C PHE A 23 -11.87 -22.74 7.78
N PRO A 24 -11.82 -22.51 9.11
CA PRO A 24 -10.74 -21.77 9.76
C PRO A 24 -9.36 -22.40 9.60
N GLU A 25 -9.25 -23.73 9.66
CA GLU A 25 -7.99 -24.45 9.47
C GLU A 25 -7.46 -24.34 8.04
N LYS A 26 -8.34 -24.52 7.03
CA LYS A 26 -7.96 -24.34 5.62
C LYS A 26 -7.52 -22.90 5.35
N ALA A 27 -8.26 -21.91 5.90
CA ALA A 27 -7.90 -20.51 5.78
C ALA A 27 -6.50 -20.25 6.37
N THR A 28 -6.22 -20.76 7.58
CA THR A 28 -4.92 -20.59 8.24
C THR A 28 -3.79 -21.28 7.48
N ASN A 29 -3.99 -22.52 7.05
CA ASN A 29 -3.01 -23.29 6.29
C ASN A 29 -2.72 -22.71 4.89
N SER A 30 -3.66 -21.97 4.32
CA SER A 30 -3.47 -21.27 3.04
C SER A 30 -2.69 -19.96 3.14
N GLN A 31 -2.63 -19.33 4.32
CA GLN A 31 -1.99 -18.02 4.50
C GLN A 31 -0.53 -17.97 4.02
N PRO A 32 0.34 -18.97 4.29
CA PRO A 32 1.72 -18.93 3.83
C PRO A 32 1.83 -18.91 2.31
N ASN A 33 0.97 -19.66 1.61
CA ASN A 33 0.95 -19.71 0.16
C ASN A 33 0.40 -18.40 -0.43
N ILE A 34 -0.67 -17.87 0.15
CA ILE A 34 -1.22 -16.55 -0.22
C ILE A 34 -0.15 -15.48 -0.06
N LYS A 35 0.58 -15.45 1.07
CA LYS A 35 1.68 -14.50 1.30
C LYS A 35 2.75 -14.60 0.21
N LYS A 36 3.16 -15.82 -0.18
CA LYS A 36 4.14 -16.01 -1.28
C LYS A 36 3.64 -15.41 -2.59
N VAL A 37 2.37 -15.64 -2.95
CA VAL A 37 1.77 -15.06 -4.16
C VAL A 37 1.80 -13.53 -4.09
N PHE A 38 1.37 -12.94 -2.98
CA PHE A 38 1.41 -11.49 -2.79
C PHE A 38 2.83 -10.92 -2.88
N THR A 39 3.82 -11.60 -2.32
CA THR A 39 5.23 -11.20 -2.43
C THR A 39 5.69 -11.20 -3.89
N VAL A 40 5.38 -12.26 -4.65
CA VAL A 40 5.74 -12.35 -6.07
C VAL A 40 5.06 -11.25 -6.88
N VAL A 41 3.76 -11.03 -6.70
CA VAL A 41 3.02 -9.94 -7.37
C VAL A 41 3.62 -8.58 -7.02
N THR A 42 3.94 -8.34 -5.74
CA THR A 42 4.57 -7.10 -5.29
C THR A 42 5.93 -6.88 -5.95
N LEU A 43 6.75 -7.93 -6.09
CA LEU A 43 8.04 -7.85 -6.78
C LEU A 43 7.87 -7.55 -8.27
N ILE A 44 6.89 -8.19 -8.93
CA ILE A 44 6.55 -7.92 -10.33
C ILE A 44 6.17 -6.45 -10.50
N LEU A 45 5.33 -5.90 -9.62
CA LEU A 45 4.97 -4.48 -9.67
C LEU A 45 6.19 -3.57 -9.39
N ALA A 46 7.04 -3.94 -8.44
CA ALA A 46 8.23 -3.16 -8.10
C ALA A 46 9.27 -3.08 -9.22
N ILE A 47 9.34 -4.10 -10.08
CA ILE A 47 10.27 -4.15 -11.20
C ILE A 47 9.61 -3.70 -12.51
N GLY A 48 8.38 -4.17 -12.76
CA GLY A 48 7.65 -3.93 -14.00
C GLY A 48 7.25 -2.48 -14.18
N VAL A 49 6.80 -1.80 -13.12
CA VAL A 49 6.34 -0.41 -13.21
C VAL A 49 7.48 0.54 -13.60
N PRO A 50 8.69 0.48 -13.01
CA PRO A 50 9.82 1.26 -13.50
C PRO A 50 10.28 0.93 -14.94
N ILE A 51 10.00 -0.26 -15.46
CA ILE A 51 10.37 -0.63 -16.83
C ILE A 51 9.35 -0.07 -17.81
N GLU A 52 8.06 -0.31 -17.56
CA GLU A 52 6.96 0.09 -18.43
C GLU A 52 6.86 1.61 -18.59
N LEU A 53 7.25 2.35 -17.56
CA LEU A 53 7.12 3.81 -17.57
C LEU A 53 8.34 4.52 -18.16
N ASN A 54 9.41 3.82 -18.60
CA ASN A 54 10.74 4.41 -18.88
C ASN A 54 10.73 5.66 -19.77
N ASP A 55 9.89 5.66 -20.82
CA ASP A 55 9.79 6.76 -21.77
C ASP A 55 9.01 7.98 -21.22
N VAL A 56 8.20 7.79 -20.18
CA VAL A 56 7.40 8.80 -19.48
C VAL A 56 8.04 9.20 -18.12
N LEU A 57 9.07 8.45 -17.69
CA LEU A 57 9.52 8.37 -16.30
C LEU A 57 10.25 9.61 -15.81
N VAL A 58 11.15 10.23 -16.56
CA VAL A 58 12.14 11.10 -15.88
C VAL A 58 11.47 12.28 -15.16
N ASP A 59 10.50 12.92 -15.79
CA ASP A 59 9.82 14.07 -15.20
C ASP A 59 8.65 13.66 -14.30
N ILE A 60 7.82 12.71 -14.75
CA ILE A 60 6.66 12.25 -13.94
C ILE A 60 7.13 11.51 -12.69
N PHE A 61 8.19 10.71 -12.75
CA PHE A 61 8.75 10.03 -11.59
C PHE A 61 9.43 10.99 -10.63
N LYS A 62 10.17 11.99 -11.11
CA LYS A 62 10.73 13.04 -10.22
C LYS A 62 9.62 13.79 -9.49
N SER A 63 8.60 14.24 -10.21
CA SER A 63 7.44 14.91 -9.62
C SER A 63 6.66 13.99 -8.66
N SER A 64 6.47 12.72 -9.02
CA SER A 64 5.80 11.73 -8.19
C SER A 64 6.61 11.40 -6.94
N PHE A 65 7.94 11.29 -7.04
CA PHE A 65 8.82 11.04 -5.90
C PHE A 65 8.74 12.18 -4.89
N ILE A 66 8.82 13.44 -5.36
CA ILE A 66 8.67 14.62 -4.50
C ILE A 66 7.28 14.61 -3.84
N PHE A 67 6.22 14.37 -4.61
CA PHE A 67 4.85 14.28 -4.10
C PHE A 67 4.72 13.22 -3.01
N VAL A 68 5.25 12.01 -3.22
CA VAL A 68 5.18 10.91 -2.27
C VAL A 68 5.96 11.25 -1.00
N VAL A 69 7.18 11.77 -1.12
CA VAL A 69 7.97 12.18 0.05
C VAL A 69 7.25 13.25 0.86
N LEU A 70 6.70 14.28 0.20
CA LEU A 70 5.91 15.32 0.87
C LEU A 70 4.66 14.74 1.54
N ASN A 71 3.98 13.80 0.89
CA ASN A 71 2.81 13.14 1.46
C ASN A 71 3.18 12.34 2.72
N LEU A 72 4.24 11.54 2.67
CA LEU A 72 4.74 10.78 3.82
C LEU A 72 5.18 11.68 4.97
N LEU A 73 5.86 12.79 4.68
CA LEU A 73 6.19 13.81 5.68
C LEU A 73 4.95 14.43 6.30
N THR A 74 3.94 14.74 5.48
CA THR A 74 2.67 15.31 5.94
C THR A 74 1.93 14.34 6.86
N ILE A 75 1.88 13.05 6.51
CA ILE A 75 1.30 12.00 7.34
C ILE A 75 2.04 11.90 8.68
N PHE A 76 3.37 11.82 8.63
CA PHE A 76 4.19 11.74 9.83
C PHE A 76 4.02 12.96 10.74
N MET A 77 4.11 14.17 10.19
CA MET A 77 3.95 15.42 10.94
C MET A 77 2.53 15.56 11.49
N GLY A 78 1.52 15.30 10.65
CA GLY A 78 0.10 15.39 11.02
C GLY A 78 -0.24 14.45 12.16
N ILE A 79 0.16 13.19 12.09
CA ILE A 79 -0.12 12.21 13.16
C ILE A 79 0.64 12.57 14.44
N ASN A 80 1.91 12.98 14.34
CA ASN A 80 2.66 13.41 15.53
C ASN A 80 2.03 14.64 16.18
N LEU A 81 1.58 15.62 15.39
CA LEU A 81 0.92 16.82 15.89
C LEU A 81 -0.43 16.48 16.55
N VAL A 82 -1.26 15.67 15.90
CA VAL A 82 -2.53 15.21 16.45
C VAL A 82 -2.30 14.42 17.74
N SER A 83 -1.33 13.50 17.77
CA SER A 83 -1.05 12.66 18.94
C SER A 83 -0.70 13.45 20.20
N ARG A 84 -0.06 14.63 20.05
CA ARG A 84 0.24 15.53 21.17
C ARG A 84 -1.01 16.15 21.79
N ILE A 85 -2.06 16.31 20.99
CA ILE A 85 -3.31 16.94 21.40
C ILE A 85 -4.30 15.88 21.91
N SER A 86 -4.34 14.71 21.26
CA SER A 86 -5.32 13.66 21.53
C SER A 86 -4.88 12.58 22.53
N LYS A 87 -3.68 12.68 23.12
CA LYS A 87 -3.14 11.72 24.11
C LYS A 87 -3.17 10.26 23.64
N ILE A 88 -2.96 10.04 22.35
CA ILE A 88 -2.90 8.70 21.75
C ILE A 88 -1.69 7.95 22.32
N SER A 89 -1.85 6.66 22.63
CA SER A 89 -0.76 5.83 23.13
C SER A 89 0.36 5.71 22.09
N ASP A 90 1.60 5.43 22.53
CA ASP A 90 2.71 5.25 21.59
C ASP A 90 2.51 4.04 20.65
N GLU A 91 1.75 3.03 21.09
CA GLU A 91 1.41 1.86 20.26
C GLU A 91 0.40 2.24 19.17
N ASP A 92 -0.69 2.91 19.55
CA ASP A 92 -1.71 3.37 18.60
C ASP A 92 -1.12 4.38 17.61
N ARG A 93 -0.26 5.29 18.07
CA ARG A 93 0.42 6.26 17.19
C ARG A 93 1.24 5.54 16.12
N LYS A 94 1.99 4.51 16.49
CA LYS A 94 2.78 3.70 15.54
C LYS A 94 1.86 2.97 14.56
N GLY A 95 0.72 2.45 15.03
CA GLY A 95 -0.30 1.83 14.19
C GLY A 95 -0.85 2.80 13.15
N ILE A 96 -1.30 3.98 13.57
CA ILE A 96 -1.86 5.01 12.67
C ILE A 96 -0.81 5.50 11.67
N ILE A 97 0.46 5.67 12.08
CA ILE A 97 1.55 6.02 11.14
C ILE A 97 1.76 4.91 10.12
N ALA A 98 1.76 3.65 10.55
CA ALA A 98 1.91 2.52 9.64
C ALA A 98 0.76 2.43 8.64
N GLU A 99 -0.50 2.57 9.08
CA GLU A 99 -1.68 2.56 8.21
C GLU A 99 -1.72 3.76 7.25
N GLY A 100 -1.40 4.96 7.73
CA GLY A 100 -1.31 6.15 6.89
C GLY A 100 -0.20 6.03 5.85
N THR A 101 0.94 5.43 6.22
CA THR A 101 2.08 5.25 5.30
C THR A 101 1.80 4.15 4.27
N LEU A 102 1.26 3.00 4.70
CA LEU A 102 1.00 1.81 3.87
C LEU A 102 -0.46 1.74 3.41
N GLN A 103 -0.95 2.78 2.77
CA GLN A 103 -2.33 2.78 2.28
C GLN A 103 -2.50 1.79 1.12
N ASN A 104 -3.75 1.49 0.80
CA ASN A 104 -4.13 0.52 -0.23
C ASN A 104 -3.99 1.06 -1.67
N PHE A 105 -2.84 1.68 -1.96
CA PHE A 105 -2.51 2.25 -3.27
C PHE A 105 -2.46 1.25 -4.43
N PRO A 106 -2.14 -0.05 -4.25
CA PRO A 106 -2.31 -1.05 -5.30
C PRO A 106 -3.76 -1.14 -5.81
N ILE A 107 -4.74 -1.02 -4.91
CA ILE A 107 -6.16 -1.01 -5.31
C ILE A 107 -6.50 0.30 -6.01
N ALA A 108 -6.02 1.44 -5.52
CA ALA A 108 -6.20 2.73 -6.20
C ALA A 108 -5.64 2.71 -7.64
N ALA A 109 -4.46 2.11 -7.83
CA ALA A 109 -3.84 1.91 -9.13
C ALA A 109 -4.68 0.99 -10.03
N ALA A 110 -5.15 -0.14 -9.50
CA ALA A 110 -6.00 -1.07 -10.25
C ALA A 110 -7.31 -0.40 -10.72
N VAL A 111 -7.99 0.35 -9.84
CA VAL A 111 -9.20 1.10 -10.19
C VAL A 111 -8.90 2.18 -11.23
N ALA A 112 -7.83 2.95 -11.05
CA ALA A 112 -7.44 3.99 -12.00
C ALA A 112 -7.11 3.41 -13.39
N SER A 113 -6.42 2.27 -13.43
CA SER A 113 -6.10 1.56 -14.66
C SER A 113 -7.36 1.08 -15.40
N LEU A 114 -8.33 0.48 -14.69
CA LEU A 114 -9.62 0.07 -15.26
C LEU A 114 -10.42 1.25 -15.84
N LEU A 115 -10.25 2.45 -15.28
CA LEU A 115 -10.88 3.68 -15.74
C LEU A 115 -10.09 4.40 -16.85
N GLY A 116 -8.94 3.86 -17.27
CA GLY A 116 -8.07 4.50 -18.28
C GLY A 116 -7.33 5.75 -17.78
N LEU A 117 -7.21 5.94 -16.46
CA LEU A 117 -6.62 7.13 -15.84
C LEU A 117 -5.11 6.95 -15.59
N ASN A 118 -4.33 6.93 -16.68
CA ASN A 118 -2.89 6.60 -16.68
C ASN A 118 -2.06 7.38 -15.65
N ILE A 119 -2.25 8.70 -15.52
CA ILE A 119 -1.48 9.53 -14.59
C ILE A 119 -1.73 9.12 -13.13
N ILE A 120 -3.00 8.85 -12.77
CA ILE A 120 -3.37 8.44 -11.41
C ILE A 120 -2.81 7.06 -11.10
N THR A 121 -2.86 6.13 -12.07
CA THR A 121 -2.24 4.81 -11.95
C THR A 121 -0.75 4.91 -11.64
N ILE A 122 -0.02 5.76 -12.38
CA ILE A 122 1.42 5.98 -12.18
C ILE A 122 1.71 6.54 -10.79
N VAL A 123 0.97 7.56 -10.34
CA VAL A 123 1.16 8.17 -9.02
C VAL A 123 0.88 7.17 -7.90
N ALA A 124 -0.19 6.38 -8.02
CA ALA A 124 -0.56 5.37 -7.02
C ALA A 124 0.49 4.26 -6.92
N LEU A 125 0.98 3.75 -8.06
CA LEU A 125 2.06 2.75 -8.07
C LEU A 125 3.36 3.31 -7.53
N SER A 126 3.72 4.55 -7.91
CA SER A 126 4.92 5.23 -7.40
C SER A 126 4.87 5.38 -5.88
N TYR A 127 3.71 5.79 -5.34
CA TYR A 127 3.51 5.85 -3.89
C TYR A 127 3.73 4.49 -3.27
N PHE A 128 3.03 3.45 -3.74
CA PHE A 128 3.12 2.10 -3.19
C PHE A 128 4.55 1.58 -3.13
N LEU A 129 5.34 1.78 -4.19
CA LEU A 129 6.72 1.32 -4.25
C LEU A 129 7.62 2.08 -3.28
N ILE A 130 7.56 3.41 -3.29
CA ILE A 130 8.40 4.25 -2.41
C ILE A 130 8.05 3.99 -0.94
N SER A 131 6.76 3.94 -0.57
CA SER A 131 6.33 3.67 0.80
C SER A 131 6.74 2.26 1.25
N SER A 132 6.61 1.26 0.39
CA SER A 132 7.00 -0.13 0.70
C SER A 132 8.50 -0.27 0.92
N ILE A 133 9.33 0.41 0.11
CA ILE A 133 10.78 0.44 0.29
C ILE A 133 11.16 1.10 1.62
N LEU A 134 10.62 2.29 1.90
CA LEU A 134 10.92 3.03 3.14
C LEU A 134 10.52 2.24 4.39
N VAL A 135 9.31 1.68 4.41
CA VAL A 135 8.84 0.87 5.53
C VAL A 135 9.61 -0.44 5.64
N GLY A 136 9.95 -1.08 4.51
CA GLY A 136 10.81 -2.26 4.48
C GLY A 136 12.16 -2.01 5.13
N PHE A 137 12.83 -0.91 4.77
CA PHE A 137 14.11 -0.51 5.40
C PHE A 137 13.95 -0.22 6.89
N TYR A 138 12.91 0.53 7.28
CA TYR A 138 12.63 0.82 8.69
C TYR A 138 12.39 -0.46 9.51
N ALA A 139 11.63 -1.42 8.97
CA ALA A 139 11.36 -2.69 9.62
C ALA A 139 12.63 -3.52 9.81
N VAL A 140 13.49 -3.60 8.79
CA VAL A 140 14.79 -4.30 8.88
C VAL A 140 15.70 -3.63 9.90
N TYR A 141 15.83 -2.30 9.87
CA TYR A 141 16.62 -1.55 10.84
C TYR A 141 16.17 -1.83 12.28
N LYS A 142 14.87 -1.76 12.53
CA LYS A 142 14.31 -2.01 13.86
C LYS A 142 14.43 -3.47 14.31
N SER A 143 14.41 -4.44 13.40
CA SER A 143 14.62 -5.85 13.75
C SER A 143 16.06 -6.17 14.19
N ARG A 144 17.01 -5.28 13.91
CA ARG A 144 18.44 -5.44 14.22
C ARG A 144 18.90 -4.61 15.42
N SER A 145 18.06 -3.70 15.93
CA SER A 145 18.32 -2.87 17.11
C SER A 145 17.56 -3.41 18.32
#